data_AF-A0A7C1TQH3-F1
#
_entry.id   AF-A0A7C1TQH3-F1
#
_cell.length_a   1.000
_cell.length_b   1.000
_cell.length_c   1.000
_cell.angle_alpha   90.00
_cell.angle_beta   90.00
_cell.angle_gamma   90.00
#
_symmetry.space_group_name_H-M   'P 1'
#
loop_
_entity.id
_entity.type
_entity.pdbx_description
1 polymer ?
#
loop_
_entity_poly.entity_id
_entity_poly.type
_entity_poly.pdbx_seq_one_letter_code
_entity_poly.pdbx_strand_id
1 'polypeptide(L)'
;MKRVLRIVVIVVTLSLITAPGILNAQPNGTYDRALYLYKEGRFKEAVELLGDYLRRRPEPSAYYLMGYALYELGRYEEAMKYFDEAYLVAPDFKPEKIDFDRAKP
;
A
#
# COMPACT_ATOMS: atom_id res chain seq x y z
N MET A 1 -4.43 21.38 41.63
CA MET A 1 -4.57 20.08 40.93
C MET A 1 -5.20 20.19 39.52
N LYS A 2 -6.21 21.05 39.27
CA LYS A 2 -6.87 21.15 37.94
C LYS A 2 -6.09 21.87 36.82
N ARG A 3 -5.03 22.64 37.14
CA ARG A 3 -4.25 23.40 36.13
C ARG A 3 -3.17 22.56 35.41
N VAL A 4 -2.56 21.60 36.11
CA VAL A 4 -1.56 20.67 35.52
C VAL A 4 -2.23 19.68 34.56
N LEU A 5 -3.46 19.24 34.87
CA LEU A 5 -4.25 18.36 34.00
C LEU A 5 -4.61 19.01 32.65
N ARG A 6 -4.86 20.33 32.61
CA ARG A 6 -5.11 21.05 31.34
C ARG A 6 -3.88 21.15 30.44
N ILE A 7 -2.69 21.31 31.03
CA ILE A 7 -1.43 21.39 30.27
C ILE A 7 -1.06 20.02 29.71
N VAL A 8 -1.26 18.93 30.48
CA VAL A 8 -1.03 17.57 29.99
C VAL A 8 -2.00 17.20 28.87
N VAL A 9 -3.28 17.60 28.94
CA VAL A 9 -4.24 17.35 27.85
C VAL A 9 -3.87 18.13 26.58
N ILE A 10 -3.41 19.37 26.70
CA ILE A 10 -2.99 20.16 25.54
C ILE A 10 -1.71 19.58 24.89
N VAL A 11 -0.73 19.12 25.69
CA VAL A 11 0.51 18.54 25.17
C VAL A 11 0.31 17.13 24.59
N VAL A 12 -0.63 16.34 25.12
CA VAL A 12 -1.02 15.04 24.54
C VAL A 12 -1.81 15.21 23.25
N THR A 13 -2.58 16.29 23.08
CA THR A 13 -3.25 16.60 21.80
C THR A 13 -2.32 17.20 20.74
N LEU A 14 -1.13 17.69 21.13
CA LEU A 14 -0.18 18.37 20.23
C LEU A 14 1.00 17.50 19.76
N SER A 15 0.93 16.17 19.92
CA SER A 15 2.01 15.25 19.52
C SER A 15 1.63 14.23 18.45
N LEU A 16 0.43 14.31 17.84
CA LEU A 16 0.02 13.42 16.74
C LEU A 16 -0.49 14.16 15.49
N ILE A 17 -0.03 15.40 15.29
CA ILE A 17 -0.19 16.12 14.02
C ILE A 17 1.20 16.38 13.42
N THR A 18 1.97 15.32 13.23
CA THR A 18 3.15 15.33 12.35
C THR A 18 3.18 14.06 11.51
N ALA A 19 2.10 13.85 10.76
CA ALA A 19 2.22 13.18 9.47
C ALA A 19 1.54 14.07 8.42
N PRO A 20 2.26 15.02 7.80
CA PRO A 20 1.74 15.76 6.64
C PRO A 20 1.47 14.86 5.41
N GLY A 21 1.46 13.53 5.55
CA GLY A 21 1.18 12.57 4.48
C GLY A 21 -0.31 12.20 4.31
N ILE A 22 -1.21 12.53 5.25
CA ILE A 22 -2.61 12.06 5.19
C ILE A 22 -3.50 12.94 4.28
N LEU A 23 -3.03 14.11 3.82
CA LEU A 23 -3.85 15.05 3.01
C LEU A 23 -3.61 15.00 1.48
N ASN A 24 -2.94 13.98 0.96
CA ASN A 24 -2.72 13.80 -0.49
C ASN A 24 -3.15 12.43 -1.03
N ALA A 25 -4.08 11.74 -0.37
CA ALA A 25 -4.74 10.59 -0.97
C ALA A 25 -5.74 11.09 -2.02
N GLN A 26 -5.25 11.49 -3.20
CA GLN A 26 -6.03 11.49 -4.44
C GLN A 26 -6.08 10.02 -4.89
N PRO A 27 -7.14 9.24 -4.58
CA PRO A 27 -7.11 7.82 -4.80
C PRO A 27 -7.55 7.57 -6.25
N ASN A 28 -6.68 7.93 -7.20
CA ASN A 28 -6.84 7.67 -8.63
C ASN A 28 -5.77 6.68 -9.12
N GLY A 29 -5.22 5.88 -8.20
CA GLY A 29 -4.21 4.88 -8.50
C GLY A 29 -4.69 3.85 -9.50
N THR A 30 -4.03 3.80 -10.66
CA THR A 30 -4.13 2.71 -11.62
C THR A 30 -3.12 1.62 -11.26
N TYR A 31 -3.40 0.39 -11.67
CA TYR A 31 -2.45 -0.72 -11.57
C TYR A 31 -1.09 -0.37 -12.22
N ASP A 32 -1.11 0.28 -13.39
CA ASP A 32 0.11 0.68 -14.10
C ASP A 32 0.97 1.68 -13.32
N ARG A 33 0.35 2.60 -12.58
CA ARG A 33 1.08 3.55 -11.74
C ARG A 33 1.71 2.85 -10.53
N ALA A 34 1.02 1.87 -9.94
CA ALA A 34 1.60 1.07 -8.87
C ALA A 34 2.78 0.23 -9.38
N LEU A 35 2.66 -0.31 -10.59
CA LEU A 35 3.72 -1.03 -11.27
C LEU A 35 4.94 -0.13 -11.52
N TYR A 36 4.71 1.11 -11.94
CA TYR A 36 5.77 2.10 -12.11
C TYR A 36 6.47 2.40 -10.78
N LEU A 37 5.71 2.66 -9.70
CA LEU A 37 6.29 2.91 -8.37
C LEU A 37 7.11 1.72 -7.87
N TYR A 38 6.66 0.49 -8.11
CA TYR A 38 7.41 -0.72 -7.79
C TYR A 38 8.74 -0.75 -8.55
N LYS A 39 8.73 -0.49 -9.87
CA LYS A 39 9.95 -0.45 -10.70
C LYS A 39 10.97 0.58 -10.19
N GLU A 40 10.48 1.72 -9.73
CA GLU A 40 11.30 2.79 -9.15
C GLU A 40 11.82 2.48 -7.72
N GLY A 41 11.52 1.29 -7.17
CA GLY A 41 11.89 0.92 -5.81
C GLY A 41 11.07 1.62 -4.72
N ARG A 42 10.00 2.33 -5.10
CA ARG A 42 9.12 3.09 -4.20
C ARG A 42 8.03 2.17 -3.64
N PHE A 43 8.45 1.08 -3.00
CA PHE A 43 7.56 -0.02 -2.61
C PHE A 43 6.47 0.40 -1.62
N LYS A 44 6.75 1.32 -0.69
CA LYS A 44 5.75 1.82 0.26
C LYS A 44 4.59 2.53 -0.45
N GLU A 45 4.91 3.37 -1.42
CA GLU A 45 3.91 4.09 -2.21
C GLU A 45 3.16 3.15 -3.14
N ALA A 46 3.84 2.14 -3.69
CA ALA A 46 3.17 1.08 -4.46
C ALA A 46 2.14 0.33 -3.59
N VAL A 47 2.49 -0.03 -2.35
CA VAL A 47 1.57 -0.69 -1.39
C VAL A 47 0.36 0.20 -1.09
N GLU A 48 0.56 1.48 -0.77
CA GLU A 48 -0.55 2.40 -0.50
C GLU A 48 -1.48 2.50 -1.73
N LEU A 49 -0.91 2.67 -2.92
CA LEU A 49 -1.67 2.80 -4.16
C LEU A 49 -2.42 1.51 -4.54
N LEU A 50 -1.80 0.35 -4.33
CA LEU A 50 -2.42 -0.96 -4.56
C LEU A 50 -3.55 -1.21 -3.58
N GLY A 51 -3.42 -0.76 -2.32
CA GLY A 51 -4.51 -0.83 -1.35
C GLY A 51 -5.75 -0.06 -1.83
N ASP A 52 -5.55 1.14 -2.37
CA ASP A 52 -6.63 1.94 -2.96
C ASP A 52 -7.23 1.28 -4.21
N TYR A 53 -6.38 0.74 -5.08
CA TYR A 53 -6.80 0.04 -6.30
C TYR A 53 -7.66 -1.19 -5.96
N LEU A 54 -7.17 -2.06 -5.08
CA LEU A 54 -7.81 -3.31 -4.67
C LEU A 54 -9.14 -3.09 -3.95
N ARG A 55 -9.29 -2.00 -3.20
CA ARG A 55 -10.59 -1.63 -2.58
C ARG A 55 -11.69 -1.37 -3.61
N ARG A 56 -11.35 -0.94 -4.82
CA ARG A 56 -12.31 -0.70 -5.91
C ARG A 56 -12.41 -1.89 -6.87
N ARG A 57 -11.28 -2.55 -7.12
CA ARG A 57 -11.15 -3.65 -8.07
C ARG A 57 -10.27 -4.74 -7.46
N PRO A 58 -10.88 -5.70 -6.76
CA PRO A 58 -10.22 -6.95 -6.42
C PRO A 58 -9.74 -7.62 -7.70
N GLU A 59 -8.43 -7.74 -7.88
CA GLU A 59 -7.83 -8.31 -9.09
C GLU A 59 -6.61 -9.15 -8.72
N PRO A 60 -6.49 -10.40 -9.21
CA PRO A 60 -5.38 -11.28 -8.89
C PRO A 60 -4.00 -10.67 -9.15
N SER A 61 -3.83 -9.98 -10.29
CA SER A 61 -2.56 -9.32 -10.65
C SER A 61 -2.15 -8.25 -9.63
N ALA A 62 -3.12 -7.49 -9.12
CA ALA A 62 -2.88 -6.43 -8.14
C ALA A 62 -2.58 -7.00 -6.74
N TYR A 63 -3.25 -8.09 -6.35
CA TYR A 63 -2.92 -8.82 -5.13
C TYR A 63 -1.50 -9.39 -5.21
N TYR A 64 -1.12 -9.95 -6.36
CA TYR A 64 0.22 -10.49 -6.58
C TYR A 64 1.30 -9.40 -6.55
N LEU A 65 1.09 -8.26 -7.22
CA LEU A 65 2.02 -7.12 -7.16
C LEU A 65 2.12 -6.52 -5.74
N MET A 66 1.04 -6.51 -4.97
CA MET A 66 1.05 -6.12 -3.55
C MET A 66 1.94 -7.05 -2.74
N GLY A 67 1.82 -8.36 -2.97
CA GLY A 67 2.68 -9.37 -2.35
C GLY A 67 4.16 -9.11 -2.64
N TYR A 68 4.52 -8.83 -3.89
CA TYR A 68 5.90 -8.47 -4.24
C TYR A 68 6.37 -7.19 -3.54
N ALA A 69 5.57 -6.12 -3.57
CA ALA A 69 5.95 -4.86 -2.94
C ALA A 69 6.17 -5.01 -1.42
N LEU A 70 5.37 -5.84 -0.75
CA LEU A 70 5.56 -6.16 0.67
C LEU A 70 6.78 -7.04 0.91
N TYR A 71 7.06 -7.99 0.02
CA TYR A 71 8.26 -8.82 0.09
C TYR A 71 9.53 -7.98 0.01
N GLU A 72 9.60 -7.03 -0.91
CA GLU A 72 10.73 -6.08 -1.06
C GLU A 72 10.90 -5.17 0.18
N LEU A 73 9.82 -4.93 0.93
CA LEU A 73 9.85 -4.22 2.21
C LEU A 73 10.23 -5.11 3.40
N GLY A 74 10.47 -6.40 3.20
CA GLY A 74 10.74 -7.38 4.26
C GLY A 74 9.51 -7.80 5.06
N ARG A 75 8.30 -7.45 4.61
CA ARG A 75 7.02 -7.78 5.26
C ARG A 75 6.49 -9.12 4.76
N TYR A 76 7.28 -10.18 4.96
CA TYR A 76 7.06 -11.49 4.33
C TYR A 76 5.72 -12.15 4.70
N GLU A 77 5.32 -12.09 5.97
CA GLU A 77 4.05 -12.69 6.42
C GLU A 77 2.84 -12.02 5.78
N GLU A 78 2.90 -10.71 5.56
CA GLU A 78 1.83 -9.98 4.88
C GLU A 78 1.86 -10.22 3.38
N ALA A 79 3.06 -10.29 2.78
CA ALA A 79 3.23 -10.66 1.38
C ALA A 79 2.56 -12.00 1.06
N MET A 80 2.79 -13.02 1.90
CA MET A 80 2.18 -14.35 1.73
C MET A 80 0.65 -14.30 1.70
N LYS A 81 0.03 -13.52 2.60
CA LYS A 81 -1.44 -13.36 2.61
C LYS A 81 -1.94 -12.80 1.27
N TYR A 82 -1.26 -11.80 0.71
CA TYR A 82 -1.68 -11.22 -0.56
C TYR A 82 -1.39 -12.13 -1.77
N PHE A 83 -0.36 -12.96 -1.71
CA PHE A 83 -0.19 -14.03 -2.69
C PHE A 83 -1.34 -15.03 -2.63
N ASP A 84 -1.74 -15.45 -1.43
CA ASP A 84 -2.88 -16.37 -1.25
C ASP A 84 -4.19 -15.74 -1.77
N GLU A 85 -4.45 -14.47 -1.48
CA GLU A 85 -5.63 -13.74 -2.00
C GLU A 85 -5.68 -13.73 -3.53
N ALA A 86 -4.53 -13.65 -4.22
CA ALA A 86 -4.51 -13.73 -5.69
C ALA A 86 -5.07 -15.08 -6.20
N TYR A 87 -4.69 -16.18 -5.56
CA TYR A 87 -5.18 -17.52 -5.89
C TYR A 87 -6.60 -17.79 -5.39
N LEU A 88 -7.04 -17.12 -4.32
CA LEU A 88 -8.43 -17.20 -3.86
C LEU A 88 -9.39 -16.52 -4.85
N VAL A 89 -8.99 -15.36 -5.38
CA VAL A 89 -9.82 -14.60 -6.34
C VAL A 89 -9.82 -15.26 -7.71
N ALA A 90 -8.70 -15.86 -8.14
CA ALA A 90 -8.63 -16.66 -9.35
C ALA A 90 -7.75 -17.90 -9.10
N PRO A 91 -8.35 -19.07 -8.84
CA PRO A 91 -7.60 -20.32 -8.61
C PRO A 91 -6.74 -20.78 -9.78
N ASP A 92 -7.06 -20.35 -11.00
CA ASP A 92 -6.31 -20.58 -12.22
C ASP A 92 -5.35 -19.42 -12.56
N PHE A 93 -5.21 -18.44 -11.65
CA PHE A 93 -4.27 -17.34 -11.80
C PHE A 93 -2.87 -17.88 -12.00
N LYS A 94 -2.34 -17.64 -13.19
CA LYS A 94 -0.94 -17.86 -13.50
C LYS A 94 -0.30 -16.48 -13.42
N PRO A 95 0.55 -16.22 -12.42
CA PRO A 95 1.30 -14.99 -12.39
C PRO A 95 2.15 -14.95 -13.66
N GLU A 96 1.69 -14.20 -14.66
CA GLU A 96 2.52 -13.88 -15.80
C GLU A 96 3.71 -13.09 -15.28
N LYS A 97 4.87 -13.28 -15.91
CA LYS A 97 6.04 -12.47 -15.59
C LYS A 97 5.60 -11.02 -15.73
N ILE A 98 5.54 -10.31 -14.61
CA ILE A 98 5.10 -8.93 -14.60
C ILE A 98 6.09 -8.17 -15.48
N ASP A 99 5.60 -7.70 -16.63
CA ASP A 99 6.39 -6.87 -17.52
C ASP A 99 6.49 -5.47 -16.90
N PHE A 100 7.58 -5.24 -16.15
CA PHE A 100 7.88 -3.93 -15.59
C PHE A 100 8.34 -2.93 -16.68
N ASP A 101 8.64 -3.35 -17.90
CA ASP A 101 9.06 -2.46 -18.99
C ASP A 101 7.91 -1.69 -19.61
N ARG A 102 6.67 -2.18 -19.47
CA ARG A 102 5.48 -1.40 -19.81
C ARG A 102 5.15 -0.30 -18.81
N ALA A 103 5.77 -0.31 -17.63
CA ALA A 103 5.49 0.67 -16.58
C ALA A 103 6.06 2.04 -16.98
N LYS A 104 5.16 2.99 -17.23
CA LYS A 104 5.49 4.37 -17.62
C LYS A 104 5.03 5.34 -16.53
N PRO A 105 5.66 6.53 -16.44
CA PRO A 105 5.26 7.58 -15.50
C PRO A 105 3.78 7.94 -15.61
#